data_AF-A0AAV8A013-F1
#
_entry.id   AF-A0AAV8A013-F1
#
_cell.length_a   1.000
_cell.length_b   1.000
_cell.length_c   1.000
_cell.angle_alpha   90.00
_cell.angle_beta   90.00
_cell.angle_gamma   90.00
#
_symmetry.space_group_name_H-M   'P 1'
#
loop_
_entity.id
_entity.type
_entity.pdbx_description
1 polymer ?
#
loop_
_entity_poly.entity_id
_entity_poly.type
_entity_poly.pdbx_seq_one_letter_code
_entity_poly.pdbx_strand_id
1 'polypeptide(L)'
;MTNSLEKILKGLFNEEEIADVHFSIGKKSKNFFAHRVILASSSPVFKNLFFGGDWKEIALSLGQTQIKLPQFESSAFSLVLEYIYLRRMSKSIGSNNVFEILAICSEYQIEDLLDKCFAWLSKHLNRETCIKILESSLQHRRENLSQQTLNYIEKNSKELFTTERCFDFLNENTVKKILTSDNLECTEMGLYHRVVEYGRWCCNNFYQEETIPNLQNFLQDILPLVRFNLLSQDELEAIRKEGVADISSVLIDAENESGKCRRMKKSKEQIKVLLIAADEDKSFREDVRGTLKEYGIKSISTMTGTKSTPKITKLCNYDVIFLYSNNYFRDPVLLGNRLANFVEQGGNLIVCAYPALLNKNTRENLKGRLISEGFLPIQKNKSILSKQVKLGRIVSRSSPILQGVKSFDCGEKSYHIATTLTDNSSAVALYTDGTTFIAEKCLKAGFGKVIVLNFFPHSSSIDSKFWKKNTDGGKIMANSIEYVVND
;
A
#
# COMPACT_ATOMS: atom_id res chain seq x y z
N MET A 1 -19.92 13.98 54.28
CA MET A 1 -18.64 14.39 54.90
C MET A 1 -17.68 14.75 53.78
N THR A 2 -17.52 16.04 53.46
CA THR A 2 -16.38 16.49 52.63
C THR A 2 -15.11 16.11 53.36
N ASN A 3 -14.25 15.34 52.71
CA ASN A 3 -13.07 14.72 53.29
C ASN A 3 -12.13 15.84 53.81
N SER A 4 -11.64 15.76 55.06
CA SER A 4 -10.78 16.81 55.65
C SER A 4 -9.57 17.12 54.77
N LEU A 5 -9.06 16.10 54.05
CA LEU A 5 -7.98 16.22 53.08
C LEU A 5 -8.35 17.06 51.85
N GLU A 6 -9.59 16.95 51.36
CA GLU A 6 -10.05 17.72 50.20
C GLU A 6 -10.08 19.22 50.50
N LYS A 7 -10.49 19.60 51.72
CA LYS A 7 -10.48 21.00 52.17
C LYS A 7 -9.04 21.55 52.22
N ILE A 8 -8.09 20.74 52.67
CA ILE A 8 -6.66 21.10 52.68
C ILE A 8 -6.14 21.28 51.25
N LEU A 9 -6.36 20.29 50.38
CA LEU A 9 -5.92 20.36 48.97
C LEU A 9 -6.54 21.54 48.21
N LYS A 10 -7.79 21.90 48.55
CA LYS A 10 -8.43 23.11 48.01
C LYS A 10 -7.77 24.40 48.47
N GLY A 11 -7.26 24.45 49.70
CA GLY A 11 -6.47 25.58 50.18
C GLY A 11 -5.11 25.69 49.49
N LEU A 12 -4.54 24.57 49.01
CA LEU A 12 -3.25 24.57 48.29
C LEU A 12 -3.39 24.92 46.80
N PHE A 13 -4.60 24.91 46.24
CA PHE A 13 -4.80 25.17 44.82
C PHE A 13 -4.50 26.63 44.49
N ASN A 14 -3.48 26.85 43.65
CA ASN A 14 -3.02 28.18 43.23
C ASN A 14 -2.64 29.11 44.40
N GLU A 15 -2.15 28.52 45.51
CA GLU A 15 -1.59 29.24 46.66
C GLU A 15 -0.14 29.65 46.37
N GLU A 16 0.19 30.93 46.60
CA GLU A 16 1.47 31.52 46.21
C GLU A 16 2.56 31.33 47.27
N GLU A 17 2.22 31.49 48.55
CA GLU A 17 3.24 31.60 49.62
C GLU A 17 4.10 30.34 49.78
N ILE A 18 3.53 29.17 49.50
CA ILE A 18 4.15 27.86 49.72
C ILE A 18 4.39 27.09 48.42
N ALA A 19 4.12 27.70 47.27
CA ALA A 19 4.40 27.10 45.96
C ALA A 19 5.90 26.96 45.73
N ASP A 20 6.31 25.81 45.20
CA ASP A 20 7.71 25.52 44.84
C ASP A 20 7.92 25.38 43.32
N VAL A 21 6.88 25.70 42.54
CA VAL A 21 6.91 25.86 41.08
C VAL A 21 5.83 26.82 40.61
N HIS A 22 6.15 27.59 39.58
CA HIS A 22 5.29 28.59 38.95
C HIS A 22 5.14 28.31 37.46
N PHE A 23 3.96 28.55 36.90
CA PHE A 23 3.70 28.43 35.47
C PHE A 23 3.24 29.76 34.91
N SER A 24 3.80 30.16 33.77
CA SER A 24 3.29 31.27 32.96
C SER A 24 2.60 30.69 31.73
N ILE A 25 1.26 30.73 31.71
CA ILE A 25 0.43 30.04 30.73
C ILE A 25 -0.17 30.99 29.71
N GLY A 26 -0.11 30.58 28.44
CA GLY A 26 -0.76 31.24 27.32
C GLY A 26 -0.06 32.52 26.87
N LYS A 27 -0.53 33.11 25.77
CA LYS A 27 0.06 34.32 25.18
C LYS A 27 0.05 35.53 26.11
N LYS A 28 -0.89 35.56 27.06
CA LYS A 28 -1.02 36.61 28.08
C LYS A 28 -0.17 36.36 29.32
N SER A 29 0.59 35.26 29.36
CA SER A 29 1.49 34.90 30.46
C SER A 29 0.80 34.94 31.83
N LYS A 30 -0.37 34.29 31.95
CA LYS A 30 -1.08 34.22 33.23
C LYS A 30 -0.32 33.30 34.18
N ASN A 31 -0.03 33.79 35.39
CA ASN A 31 0.70 33.03 36.40
C ASN A 31 -0.21 32.03 37.13
N PHE A 32 0.34 30.84 37.39
CA PHE A 32 -0.23 29.79 38.23
C PHE A 32 0.82 29.27 39.21
N PHE A 33 0.40 29.07 40.45
CA PHE A 33 1.24 28.63 41.56
C PHE A 33 0.93 27.17 41.88
N ALA A 34 1.95 26.33 42.03
CA ALA A 34 1.74 24.91 42.25
C ALA A 34 2.85 24.25 43.06
N HIS A 35 2.61 22.99 43.42
CA HIS A 35 3.47 22.19 44.26
C HIS A 35 3.99 20.98 43.47
N ARG A 36 5.31 20.88 43.31
CA ARG A 36 5.98 19.83 42.51
C ARG A 36 5.58 18.43 42.96
N VAL A 37 5.44 18.20 44.27
CA VAL A 37 5.05 16.89 44.82
C VAL A 37 3.64 16.47 44.39
N ILE A 38 2.69 17.39 44.32
CA ILE A 38 1.31 17.11 43.92
C ILE A 38 1.24 16.82 42.41
N LEU A 39 1.96 17.63 41.62
CA LEU A 39 2.08 17.46 40.17
C LEU A 39 2.74 16.12 39.82
N ALA A 40 3.88 15.81 40.45
CA ALA A 40 4.61 14.56 40.25
C ALA A 40 3.81 13.32 40.69
N SER A 41 2.93 13.46 41.69
CA SER A 41 2.05 12.37 42.12
C SER A 41 0.92 12.10 41.11
N SER A 42 0.58 13.08 40.27
CA SER A 42 -0.54 13.01 39.33
C SER A 42 -0.11 12.81 37.87
N SER A 43 1.19 12.95 37.58
CA SER A 43 1.74 12.89 36.23
C SER A 43 3.16 12.32 36.26
N PRO A 44 3.43 11.24 35.51
CA PRO A 44 4.79 10.72 35.35
C PRO A 44 5.72 11.73 34.65
N VAL A 45 5.18 12.56 33.75
CA VAL A 45 5.92 13.62 33.07
C VAL A 45 6.39 14.66 34.08
N PHE A 46 5.51 15.15 34.96
CA PHE A 46 5.92 16.06 36.04
C PHE A 46 6.88 15.39 37.03
N LYS A 47 6.70 14.10 37.32
CA LYS A 47 7.63 13.37 38.19
C LYS A 47 9.03 13.33 37.62
N ASN A 48 9.16 12.99 36.34
CA ASN A 48 10.44 12.98 35.64
C ASN A 48 11.00 14.39 35.50
N LEU A 49 10.16 15.36 35.13
CA LEU A 49 10.53 16.76 35.04
C LEU A 49 11.10 17.26 36.37
N PHE A 50 10.52 16.95 37.52
CA PHE A 50 10.98 17.51 38.80
C PHE A 50 12.02 16.66 39.53
N PHE A 51 12.06 15.35 39.29
CA PHE A 51 12.85 14.41 40.10
C PHE A 51 13.70 13.41 39.27
N GLY A 52 13.68 13.49 37.94
CA GLY A 52 14.28 12.52 37.02
C GLY A 52 15.78 12.68 36.68
N GLY A 53 16.52 13.52 37.41
CA GLY A 53 17.99 13.67 37.25
C GLY A 53 18.41 14.97 36.57
N ASP A 54 18.01 15.21 35.32
CA ASP A 54 18.55 16.31 34.50
C ASP A 54 18.02 17.71 34.86
N TRP A 55 16.79 17.83 35.35
CA TRP A 55 16.21 19.12 35.73
C TRP A 55 16.77 19.67 37.05
N LYS A 56 17.32 18.81 37.92
CA LYS A 56 17.86 19.24 39.21
C LYS A 56 19.04 20.20 39.01
N GLU A 57 19.89 19.96 38.01
CA GLU A 57 21.00 20.86 37.62
C GLU A 57 20.52 22.12 36.87
N ILE A 58 19.48 22.01 36.02
CA ILE A 58 18.95 23.14 35.24
C ILE A 58 18.18 24.13 36.13
N ALA A 59 17.36 23.63 37.06
CA ALA A 59 16.63 24.45 38.02
C ALA A 59 17.56 25.14 39.04
N LEU A 60 18.67 24.49 39.42
CA LEU A 60 19.69 25.05 40.32
C LEU A 60 20.59 26.10 39.63
N SER A 61 20.87 25.94 38.33
CA SER A 61 21.75 26.85 37.57
C SER A 61 21.05 28.12 37.07
N LEU A 62 19.74 28.10 36.87
CA LEU A 62 18.98 29.24 36.33
C LEU A 62 18.21 30.06 37.38
N GLY A 63 18.06 29.57 38.62
CA GLY A 63 17.23 30.24 39.63
C GLY A 63 15.75 30.42 39.24
N GLN A 64 15.30 29.73 38.17
CA GLN A 64 13.97 29.89 37.61
C GLN A 64 13.05 28.78 38.10
N THR A 65 12.21 29.11 39.08
CA THR A 65 11.04 28.30 39.47
C THR A 65 9.87 28.44 38.49
N GLN A 66 10.04 29.19 37.40
CA GLN A 66 8.99 29.52 36.44
C GLN A 66 9.10 28.71 35.15
N ILE A 67 8.04 27.97 34.81
CA ILE A 67 7.88 27.21 33.56
C ILE A 67 6.94 28.00 32.63
N LYS A 68 7.40 28.34 31.43
CA LYS A 68 6.59 29.07 30.45
C LYS A 68 5.95 28.09 29.47
N LEU A 69 4.63 28.15 29.35
CA LEU A 69 3.82 27.31 28.44
C LEU A 69 2.89 28.20 27.60
N PRO A 70 3.44 28.93 26.60
CA PRO A 70 2.67 29.87 25.79
C PRO A 70 1.63 29.20 24.88
N GLN A 71 1.75 27.89 24.65
CA GLN A 71 0.88 27.11 23.76
C GLN A 71 -0.48 26.74 24.37
N PHE A 72 -0.63 26.78 25.69
CA PHE A 72 -1.87 26.37 26.36
C PHE A 72 -2.77 27.55 26.73
N GLU A 73 -4.08 27.32 26.67
CA GLU A 73 -5.06 28.28 27.17
C GLU A 73 -5.10 28.27 28.71
N SER A 74 -5.00 29.45 29.32
CA SER A 74 -4.94 29.59 30.78
C SER A 74 -6.20 29.06 31.47
N SER A 75 -7.36 29.13 30.80
CA SER A 75 -8.63 28.60 31.31
C SER A 75 -8.61 27.07 31.42
N ALA A 76 -8.11 26.38 30.40
CA ALA A 76 -7.99 24.92 30.38
C ALA A 76 -6.93 24.44 31.37
N PHE A 77 -5.77 25.10 31.44
CA PHE A 77 -4.73 24.77 32.41
C PHE A 77 -5.23 24.91 33.85
N SER A 78 -5.99 25.96 34.14
CA SER A 78 -6.61 26.14 35.46
C SER A 78 -7.52 24.96 35.84
N LEU A 79 -8.30 24.43 34.89
CA LEU A 79 -9.20 23.29 35.13
C LEU A 79 -8.41 21.98 35.33
N VAL A 80 -7.37 21.75 34.53
CA VAL A 80 -6.49 20.59 34.70
C VAL A 80 -5.76 20.65 36.05
N LEU A 81 -5.23 21.82 36.41
CA LEU A 81 -4.59 22.02 37.71
C LEU A 81 -5.57 21.80 38.85
N GLU A 82 -6.81 22.32 38.76
CA GLU A 82 -7.85 22.07 39.76
C GLU A 82 -8.15 20.56 39.87
N TYR A 83 -8.20 19.85 38.76
CA TYR A 83 -8.40 18.40 38.74
C TYR A 83 -7.25 17.64 39.41
N ILE A 84 -6.00 18.04 39.22
CA ILE A 84 -4.84 17.42 39.89
C ILE A 84 -4.99 17.52 41.41
N TYR A 85 -5.43 18.68 41.93
CA TYR A 85 -5.58 18.89 43.37
C TYR A 85 -6.85 18.25 43.93
N LEU A 86 -7.98 18.37 43.24
CA LEU A 86 -9.31 18.10 43.81
C LEU A 86 -9.99 16.85 43.24
N ARG A 87 -9.44 16.27 42.16
CA ARG A 87 -10.05 15.18 41.38
C ARG A 87 -11.43 15.52 40.80
N ARG A 88 -11.79 16.80 40.80
CA ARG A 88 -12.97 17.41 40.20
C ARG A 88 -12.61 18.79 39.64
N MET A 89 -13.43 19.26 38.72
CA MET A 89 -13.28 20.58 38.10
C MET A 89 -14.50 21.43 38.43
N SER A 90 -14.29 22.73 38.63
CA SER A 90 -15.35 23.73 38.84
C SER A 90 -16.25 23.90 37.62
N LYS A 91 -15.72 23.61 36.42
CA LYS A 91 -16.47 23.57 35.16
C LYS A 91 -16.40 22.18 34.55
N SER A 92 -17.51 21.69 34.01
CA SER A 92 -17.55 20.41 33.32
C SER A 92 -16.82 20.46 31.98
N ILE A 93 -16.40 19.27 31.52
CA ILE A 93 -15.92 19.08 30.14
C ILE A 93 -17.07 19.40 29.18
N GLY A 94 -16.78 20.17 28.14
CA GLY A 94 -17.74 20.64 27.15
C GLY A 94 -17.07 20.94 25.81
N SER A 95 -17.87 21.25 24.79
CA SER A 95 -17.40 21.49 23.41
C SER A 95 -16.37 22.61 23.29
N ASN A 96 -16.39 23.57 24.21
CA ASN A 96 -15.54 24.77 24.20
C ASN A 96 -14.22 24.61 24.97
N ASN A 97 -13.99 23.50 25.66
CA ASN A 97 -12.79 23.29 26.47
C ASN A 97 -12.17 21.90 26.33
N VAL A 98 -12.88 20.94 25.73
CA VAL A 98 -12.48 19.53 25.74
C VAL A 98 -11.15 19.30 25.02
N PHE A 99 -10.89 19.98 23.89
CA PHE A 99 -9.65 19.81 23.14
C PHE A 99 -8.46 20.46 23.84
N GLU A 100 -8.67 21.61 24.46
CA GLU A 100 -7.64 22.31 25.23
C GLU A 100 -7.27 21.51 26.49
N ILE A 101 -8.27 20.93 27.18
CA ILE A 101 -8.03 20.03 28.32
C ILE A 101 -7.32 18.75 27.84
N LEU A 102 -7.78 18.14 26.75
CA LEU A 102 -7.19 16.94 26.16
C LEU A 102 -5.71 17.16 25.80
N ALA A 103 -5.36 18.30 25.19
CA ALA A 103 -3.98 18.63 24.82
C ALA A 103 -3.05 18.66 26.03
N ILE A 104 -3.48 19.28 27.14
CA ILE A 104 -2.69 19.33 28.38
C ILE A 104 -2.58 17.94 29.02
N CYS A 105 -3.68 17.19 29.05
CA CYS A 105 -3.68 15.83 29.61
C CYS A 105 -2.80 14.87 28.82
N SER A 106 -2.78 15.01 27.49
CA SER A 106 -1.89 14.27 26.59
C SER A 106 -0.42 14.60 26.88
N GLU A 107 -0.06 15.89 26.88
CA GLU A 107 1.32 16.35 27.10
C GLU A 107 1.88 15.89 28.44
N TYR A 108 1.07 15.99 29.50
CA TYR A 108 1.48 15.65 30.87
C TYR A 108 1.03 14.26 31.32
N GLN A 109 0.51 13.41 30.42
CA GLN A 109 0.09 12.04 30.71
C GLN A 109 -0.83 11.91 31.94
N ILE A 110 -1.88 12.73 31.99
CA ILE A 110 -2.91 12.71 33.04
C ILE A 110 -4.06 11.80 32.56
N GLU A 111 -3.81 10.49 32.55
CA GLU A 111 -4.66 9.48 31.90
C GLU A 111 -6.11 9.48 32.40
N ASP A 112 -6.35 9.60 33.71
CA ASP A 112 -7.73 9.60 34.26
C ASP A 112 -8.61 10.72 33.70
N LEU A 113 -8.02 11.91 33.46
CA LEU A 113 -8.75 13.05 32.91
C LEU A 113 -8.84 12.94 31.39
N LEU A 114 -7.79 12.41 30.75
CA LEU A 114 -7.77 12.11 29.33
C LEU A 114 -8.90 11.13 28.94
N ASP A 115 -9.11 10.07 29.72
CA ASP A 115 -10.20 9.13 29.57
C ASP A 115 -11.58 9.81 29.67
N LYS A 116 -11.74 10.76 30.60
CA LYS A 116 -12.97 11.54 30.74
C LYS A 116 -13.22 12.43 29.53
N CYS A 117 -12.17 13.03 28.95
CA CYS A 117 -12.28 13.78 27.69
C CYS A 117 -12.76 12.87 26.55
N PHE A 118 -12.14 11.70 26.36
CA PHE A 118 -12.56 10.77 25.31
C PHE A 118 -13.97 10.21 25.52
N ALA A 119 -14.36 9.93 26.77
CA ALA A 119 -15.73 9.50 27.09
C ALA A 119 -16.78 10.60 26.82
N TRP A 120 -16.38 11.87 26.91
CA TRP A 120 -17.25 12.99 26.52
C TRP A 120 -17.33 13.11 24.99
N LEU A 121 -16.18 13.05 24.30
CA LEU A 121 -16.08 13.15 22.84
C LEU A 121 -16.85 12.03 22.13
N SER A 122 -16.80 10.80 22.64
CA SER A 122 -17.54 9.66 22.06
C SER A 122 -19.06 9.84 22.06
N LYS A 123 -19.59 10.63 23.02
CA LYS A 123 -21.02 10.93 23.15
C LYS A 123 -21.47 12.18 22.36
N HIS A 124 -20.53 13.04 21.97
CA HIS A 124 -20.81 14.35 21.36
C HIS A 124 -20.18 14.50 19.98
N LEU A 125 -20.08 13.39 19.24
CA LEU A 125 -19.57 13.38 17.88
C LEU A 125 -20.46 14.22 16.95
N ASN A 126 -19.85 15.17 16.24
CA ASN A 126 -20.55 16.06 15.31
C ASN A 126 -19.64 16.45 14.13
N ARG A 127 -20.24 17.08 13.10
CA ARG A 127 -19.53 17.46 11.86
C ARG A 127 -18.31 18.34 12.09
N GLU A 128 -18.39 19.31 12.99
CA GLU A 128 -17.30 20.28 13.24
C GLU A 128 -16.09 19.67 13.95
N THR A 129 -16.31 18.62 14.74
CA THR A 129 -15.29 18.06 15.64
C THR A 129 -14.82 16.67 15.23
N CYS A 130 -15.55 15.95 14.39
CA CYS A 130 -15.27 14.55 14.06
C CYS A 130 -13.85 14.32 13.53
N ILE A 131 -13.33 15.19 12.67
CA ILE A 131 -11.98 15.07 12.12
C ILE A 131 -10.91 15.24 13.21
N LYS A 132 -11.09 16.20 14.13
CA LYS A 132 -10.22 16.39 15.31
C LYS A 132 -10.29 15.22 16.29
N ILE A 133 -11.48 14.65 16.47
CA ILE A 133 -11.68 13.46 17.30
C ILE A 133 -10.96 12.27 16.68
N LEU A 134 -11.01 12.09 15.36
CA LEU A 134 -10.32 11.00 14.68
C LEU A 134 -8.81 11.10 14.92
N GLU A 135 -8.22 12.27 14.63
CA GLU A 135 -6.80 12.56 14.89
C GLU A 135 -6.41 12.22 16.33
N SER A 136 -7.13 12.80 17.30
CA SER A 136 -6.85 12.60 18.72
C SER A 136 -6.99 11.14 19.13
N SER A 137 -8.02 10.44 18.63
CA SER A 137 -8.27 9.03 18.97
C SER A 137 -7.19 8.10 18.41
N LEU A 138 -6.69 8.35 17.20
CA LEU A 138 -5.61 7.57 16.58
C LEU A 138 -4.28 7.80 17.31
N GLN A 139 -3.94 9.05 17.61
CA GLN A 139 -2.73 9.42 18.36
C GLN A 139 -2.67 8.69 19.71
N HIS A 140 -3.82 8.53 20.38
CA HIS A 140 -3.93 7.90 21.70
C HIS A 140 -4.37 6.43 21.64
N ARG A 141 -4.38 5.81 20.45
CA ARG A 141 -4.73 4.39 20.24
C ARG A 141 -6.10 3.99 20.82
N ARG A 142 -7.11 4.87 20.71
CA ARG A 142 -8.49 4.65 21.15
C ARG A 142 -9.32 4.01 20.04
N GLU A 143 -9.01 2.76 19.70
CA GLU A 143 -9.53 2.05 18.51
C GLU A 143 -11.05 2.11 18.36
N ASN A 144 -11.80 1.88 19.45
CA ASN A 144 -13.27 1.94 19.41
C ASN A 144 -13.80 3.32 19.00
N LEU A 145 -13.21 4.38 19.55
CA LEU A 145 -13.59 5.76 19.21
C LEU A 145 -13.11 6.11 17.79
N SER A 146 -11.91 5.67 17.39
CA SER A 146 -11.40 5.88 16.04
C SER A 146 -12.32 5.25 15.00
N GLN A 147 -12.76 4.02 15.22
CA GLN A 147 -13.68 3.33 14.29
C GLN A 147 -15.07 3.98 14.28
N GLN A 148 -15.62 4.31 15.45
CA GLN A 148 -16.90 5.04 15.56
C GLN A 148 -16.84 6.37 14.80
N THR A 149 -15.74 7.10 14.95
CA THR A 149 -15.52 8.40 14.33
C THR A 149 -15.32 8.27 12.82
N LEU A 150 -14.56 7.27 12.36
CA LEU A 150 -14.38 6.98 10.94
C LEU A 150 -15.71 6.64 10.26
N ASN A 151 -16.54 5.79 10.88
CA ASN A 151 -17.87 5.45 10.36
C ASN A 151 -18.78 6.69 10.25
N TYR A 152 -18.62 7.67 11.14
CA TYR A 152 -19.35 8.94 11.06
C TYR A 152 -18.83 9.81 9.92
N ILE A 153 -17.51 9.89 9.74
CA ILE A 153 -16.87 10.62 8.64
C ILE A 153 -17.29 10.04 7.31
N GLU A 154 -17.29 8.71 7.15
CA GLU A 154 -17.72 8.01 5.93
C GLU A 154 -19.10 8.49 5.47
N LYS A 155 -20.08 8.47 6.37
CA LYS A 155 -21.48 8.87 6.12
C LYS A 155 -21.71 10.36 5.90
N ASN A 156 -20.81 11.23 6.38
CA ASN A 156 -20.96 12.68 6.29
C ASN A 156 -19.92 13.34 5.38
N SER A 157 -19.06 12.53 4.74
CA SER A 157 -17.88 12.97 3.98
C SER A 157 -18.23 13.98 2.87
N LYS A 158 -19.38 13.81 2.20
CA LYS A 158 -19.88 14.73 1.18
C LYS A 158 -20.01 16.17 1.65
N GLU A 159 -20.46 16.39 2.89
CA GLU A 159 -20.58 17.73 3.47
C GLU A 159 -19.30 18.15 4.19
N LEU A 160 -18.64 17.22 4.90
CA LEU A 160 -17.43 17.49 5.67
C LEU A 160 -16.32 18.04 4.79
N PHE A 161 -16.09 17.41 3.63
CA PHE A 161 -15.02 17.79 2.72
C PHE A 161 -15.40 18.95 1.80
N THR A 162 -16.53 19.63 2.02
CA THR A 162 -16.78 20.96 1.45
C THR A 162 -16.08 22.05 2.26
N THR A 163 -15.86 21.81 3.56
CA THR A 163 -15.19 22.75 4.45
C THR A 163 -13.70 22.83 4.10
N GLU A 164 -13.23 24.02 3.73
CA GLU A 164 -11.81 24.26 3.47
C GLU A 164 -10.96 23.96 4.71
N ARG A 165 -9.70 23.57 4.49
CA ARG A 165 -8.68 23.43 5.56
C ARG A 165 -9.02 22.41 6.66
N CYS A 166 -9.90 21.45 6.36
CA CYS A 166 -10.27 20.42 7.32
C CYS A 166 -9.12 19.47 7.66
N PHE A 167 -8.04 19.45 6.88
CA PHE A 167 -6.87 18.58 7.06
C PHE A 167 -5.64 19.27 7.68
N ASP A 168 -5.65 20.60 7.83
CA ASP A 168 -4.50 21.42 8.27
C ASP A 168 -3.85 21.00 9.60
N PHE A 169 -4.50 20.19 10.42
CA PHE A 169 -3.96 19.78 11.74
C PHE A 169 -3.78 18.27 11.85
N LEU A 170 -3.98 17.53 10.75
CA LEU A 170 -3.92 16.08 10.75
C LEU A 170 -2.49 15.59 10.57
N ASN A 171 -2.19 14.49 11.24
CA ASN A 171 -1.00 13.72 10.94
C ASN A 171 -1.19 12.97 9.61
N GLU A 172 -0.09 12.75 8.91
CA GLU A 172 -0.06 12.02 7.64
C GLU A 172 -0.79 10.66 7.73
N ASN A 173 -0.59 9.92 8.82
CA ASN A 173 -1.25 8.63 9.04
C ASN A 173 -2.78 8.75 9.15
N THR A 174 -3.29 9.84 9.72
CA THR A 174 -4.74 10.08 9.81
C THR A 174 -5.30 10.41 8.44
N VAL A 175 -4.61 11.25 7.66
CA VAL A 175 -4.99 11.54 6.28
C VAL A 175 -5.03 10.25 5.46
N LYS A 176 -3.96 9.44 5.51
CA LYS A 176 -3.90 8.13 4.85
C LYS A 176 -5.04 7.21 5.28
N LYS A 177 -5.38 7.18 6.58
CA LYS A 177 -6.48 6.36 7.12
C LYS A 177 -7.84 6.78 6.56
N ILE A 178 -8.08 8.09 6.40
CA ILE A 178 -9.29 8.61 5.76
C ILE A 178 -9.32 8.22 4.29
N LEU A 179 -8.25 8.51 3.54
CA LEU A 179 -8.19 8.28 2.09
C LEU A 179 -8.26 6.80 1.69
N THR A 180 -7.79 5.89 2.55
CA THR A 180 -7.87 4.44 2.31
C THR A 180 -9.29 3.88 2.50
N SER A 181 -10.25 4.66 3.02
CA SER A 181 -11.63 4.18 3.18
C SER A 181 -12.38 4.10 1.84
N ASP A 182 -12.97 2.94 1.56
CA ASP A 182 -13.84 2.69 0.41
C ASP A 182 -15.29 3.17 0.60
N ASN A 183 -15.65 3.64 1.80
CA ASN A 183 -17.03 4.00 2.15
C ASN A 183 -17.29 5.51 2.18
N LEU A 184 -16.36 6.33 1.66
CA LEU A 184 -16.56 7.78 1.59
C LEU A 184 -17.60 8.13 0.51
N GLU A 185 -18.69 8.79 0.91
CA GLU A 185 -19.76 9.30 0.03
C GLU A 185 -19.41 10.59 -0.75
N CYS A 186 -18.21 11.16 -0.58
CA CYS A 186 -17.75 12.34 -1.30
C CYS A 186 -17.23 12.03 -2.72
N THR A 187 -17.05 13.06 -3.54
CA THR A 187 -16.39 12.91 -4.85
C THR A 187 -14.87 12.85 -4.69
N GLU A 188 -14.20 12.08 -5.56
CA GLU A 188 -12.73 12.03 -5.60
C GLU A 188 -12.11 13.39 -5.93
N MET A 189 -12.79 14.23 -6.71
CA MET A 189 -12.34 15.60 -6.99
C MET A 189 -12.37 16.46 -5.71
N GLY A 190 -13.38 16.29 -4.87
CA GLY A 190 -13.43 16.93 -3.56
C GLY A 190 -12.27 16.49 -2.67
N LEU A 191 -11.95 15.19 -2.65
CA LEU A 191 -10.80 14.65 -1.92
C LEU A 191 -9.48 15.20 -2.44
N TYR A 192 -9.30 15.25 -3.77
CA TYR A 192 -8.12 15.83 -4.40
C TYR A 192 -7.86 17.26 -3.90
N HIS A 193 -8.88 18.13 -3.91
CA HIS A 193 -8.73 19.50 -3.43
C HIS A 193 -8.31 19.57 -1.95
N ARG A 194 -8.90 18.72 -1.08
CA ARG A 194 -8.52 18.68 0.34
C ARG A 194 -7.10 18.16 0.56
N VAL A 195 -6.64 17.21 -0.25
CA VAL A 195 -5.26 16.69 -0.20
C VAL A 195 -4.26 17.74 -0.67
N VAL A 196 -4.57 18.48 -1.74
CA VAL A 196 -3.71 19.57 -2.22
C VAL A 196 -3.63 20.71 -1.21
N GLU A 197 -4.76 21.11 -0.63
CA GLU A 197 -4.79 22.10 0.46
C GLU A 197 -3.92 21.67 1.64
N TYR A 198 -4.05 20.40 2.06
CA TYR A 198 -3.21 19.83 3.10
C TYR A 198 -1.72 19.90 2.74
N GLY A 199 -1.35 19.52 1.52
CA GLY A 199 0.02 19.62 1.02
C GLY A 199 0.56 21.06 1.07
N ARG A 200 -0.23 22.04 0.61
CA ARG A 200 0.15 23.46 0.66
C ARG A 200 0.33 23.94 2.10
N TRP A 201 -0.58 23.55 3.00
CA TRP A 201 -0.45 23.85 4.42
C TRP A 201 0.84 23.27 4.99
N CYS A 202 1.18 22.01 4.67
CA CYS A 202 2.43 21.38 5.10
C CYS A 202 3.67 22.09 4.53
N CYS A 203 3.66 22.49 3.26
CA CYS A 203 4.77 23.27 2.69
C CYS A 203 5.02 24.57 3.46
N ASN A 204 3.96 25.33 3.75
CA ASN A 204 4.06 26.58 4.48
C ASN A 204 4.56 26.41 5.92
N ASN A 205 4.17 25.32 6.60
CA ASN A 205 4.53 25.10 8.01
C ASN A 205 5.88 24.40 8.19
N PHE A 206 6.25 23.46 7.31
CA PHE A 206 7.48 22.66 7.46
C PHE A 206 8.63 23.15 6.58
N TYR A 207 8.34 23.70 5.39
CA TYR A 207 9.35 24.16 4.43
C TYR A 207 9.43 25.69 4.32
N GLN A 208 8.51 26.43 4.94
CA GLN A 208 8.42 27.90 4.92
C GLN A 208 8.25 28.52 3.51
N GLU A 209 8.05 27.68 2.48
CA GLU A 209 7.86 28.10 1.10
C GLU A 209 7.00 27.07 0.33
N GLU A 210 5.93 27.56 -0.28
CA GLU A 210 5.04 26.80 -1.17
C GLU A 210 5.65 26.73 -2.57
N THR A 211 6.52 25.75 -2.79
CA THR A 211 7.07 25.44 -4.11
C THR A 211 6.53 24.10 -4.62
N ILE A 212 6.44 23.94 -5.95
CA ILE A 212 5.99 22.69 -6.58
C ILE A 212 6.81 21.48 -6.10
N PRO A 213 8.15 21.52 -6.01
CA PRO A 213 8.95 20.40 -5.52
C PRO A 213 8.65 20.00 -4.07
N ASN A 214 8.43 20.98 -3.18
CA ASN A 214 8.07 20.70 -1.78
C ASN A 214 6.71 20.02 -1.69
N LEU A 215 5.75 20.49 -2.49
CA LEU A 215 4.40 19.95 -2.56
C LEU A 215 4.40 18.52 -3.11
N GLN A 216 5.18 18.26 -4.16
CA GLN A 216 5.38 16.91 -4.71
C GLN A 216 5.99 15.96 -3.68
N ASN A 217 7.05 16.38 -3.00
CA ASN A 217 7.73 15.55 -2.01
C ASN A 217 6.80 15.16 -0.86
N PHE A 218 5.97 16.09 -0.39
CA PHE A 218 5.04 15.81 0.70
C PHE A 218 3.85 14.94 0.26
N LEU A 219 3.36 15.15 -0.96
CA LEU A 219 2.19 14.44 -1.49
C LEU A 219 2.51 13.10 -2.13
N GLN A 220 3.79 12.74 -2.32
CA GLN A 220 4.21 11.54 -3.04
C GLN A 220 3.54 10.24 -2.55
N ASP A 221 3.32 10.13 -1.23
CA ASP A 221 2.76 8.93 -0.58
C ASP A 221 1.27 9.07 -0.21
N ILE A 222 0.68 10.25 -0.41
CA ILE A 222 -0.70 10.57 -0.01
C ILE A 222 -1.58 10.68 -1.25
N LEU A 223 -1.11 11.37 -2.27
CA LEU A 223 -1.86 11.62 -3.50
C LEU A 223 -2.26 10.34 -4.24
N PRO A 224 -1.43 9.28 -4.30
CA PRO A 224 -1.85 8.00 -4.90
C PRO A 224 -3.04 7.32 -4.19
N LEU A 225 -3.42 7.75 -3.00
CA LEU A 225 -4.59 7.23 -2.29
C LEU A 225 -5.91 7.86 -2.78
N VAL A 226 -5.86 8.96 -3.54
CA VAL A 226 -7.03 9.51 -4.23
C VAL A 226 -7.27 8.65 -5.48
N ARG A 227 -8.51 8.21 -5.69
CA ARG A 227 -8.86 7.30 -6.79
C ARG A 227 -9.09 8.09 -8.07
N PHE A 228 -8.00 8.56 -8.67
CA PHE A 228 -8.02 9.33 -9.93
C PHE A 228 -8.76 8.62 -11.07
N ASN A 229 -8.92 7.30 -11.02
CA ASN A 229 -9.69 6.53 -11.99
C ASN A 229 -11.21 6.74 -11.94
N LEU A 230 -11.72 7.39 -10.89
CA LEU A 230 -13.12 7.79 -10.79
C LEU A 230 -13.35 9.25 -11.22
N LEU A 231 -12.30 9.98 -11.59
CA LEU A 231 -12.41 11.35 -12.11
C LEU A 231 -12.77 11.35 -13.60
N SER A 232 -13.55 12.35 -14.01
CA SER A 232 -13.85 12.63 -15.41
C SER A 232 -12.64 13.24 -16.15
N GLN A 233 -12.67 13.20 -17.48
CA GLN A 233 -11.60 13.79 -18.30
C GLN A 233 -11.46 15.30 -18.07
N ASP A 234 -12.58 16.01 -17.91
CA ASP A 234 -12.57 17.45 -17.65
C ASP A 234 -11.93 17.78 -16.29
N GLU A 235 -12.18 16.95 -15.26
CA GLU A 235 -11.55 17.08 -13.95
C GLU A 235 -10.05 16.79 -14.01
N LEU A 236 -9.63 15.74 -14.74
CA LEU A 236 -8.21 15.43 -14.94
C LEU A 236 -7.49 16.55 -15.71
N GLU A 237 -8.12 17.15 -16.71
CA GLU A 237 -7.60 18.33 -17.40
C GLU A 237 -7.51 19.56 -16.50
N ALA A 238 -8.46 19.77 -15.61
CA ALA A 238 -8.42 20.84 -14.63
C ALA A 238 -7.23 20.66 -13.67
N ILE A 239 -7.04 19.44 -13.14
CA ILE A 239 -5.90 19.08 -12.29
C ILE A 239 -4.56 19.36 -12.99
N ARG A 240 -4.45 19.00 -14.27
CA ARG A 240 -3.24 19.28 -15.07
C ARG A 240 -2.93 20.77 -15.18
N LYS A 241 -3.95 21.61 -15.34
CA LYS A 241 -3.79 23.07 -15.46
C LYS A 241 -3.34 23.72 -14.15
N GLU A 242 -3.70 23.15 -13.00
CA GLU A 242 -3.33 23.70 -11.69
C GLU A 242 -1.82 23.64 -11.39
N GLY A 243 -1.04 22.81 -12.11
CA GLY A 243 0.43 22.82 -12.05
C GLY A 243 1.05 22.34 -10.73
N VAL A 244 0.26 22.26 -9.65
CA VAL A 244 0.52 21.42 -8.45
C VAL A 244 0.80 19.97 -8.87
N ALA A 245 0.24 19.61 -10.02
CA ALA A 245 0.37 18.36 -10.69
C ALA A 245 1.42 18.37 -11.83
N ASP A 246 2.72 18.51 -11.52
CA ASP A 246 3.72 17.78 -12.32
C ASP A 246 3.74 16.31 -11.87
N ILE A 247 2.54 15.74 -11.91
CA ILE A 247 2.11 14.38 -11.62
C ILE A 247 2.20 13.62 -12.94
N SER A 248 3.26 13.81 -13.71
CA SER A 248 3.49 12.97 -14.87
C SER A 248 3.55 11.50 -14.44
N SER A 249 4.13 11.14 -13.29
CA SER A 249 4.13 9.77 -12.78
C SER A 249 2.77 9.28 -12.25
N VAL A 250 2.10 9.99 -11.34
CA VAL A 250 0.83 9.51 -10.71
C VAL A 250 -0.39 9.65 -11.63
N LEU A 251 -0.42 10.61 -12.58
CA LEU A 251 -1.46 10.66 -13.63
C LEU A 251 -1.13 9.67 -14.72
N ILE A 252 0.14 9.38 -15.05
CA ILE A 252 0.46 8.22 -15.90
C ILE A 252 0.01 6.94 -15.19
N ASP A 253 0.22 6.77 -13.89
CA ASP A 253 -0.20 5.58 -13.14
C ASP A 253 -1.73 5.50 -12.99
N ALA A 254 -2.41 6.62 -12.78
CA ALA A 254 -3.87 6.71 -12.75
C ALA A 254 -4.52 6.63 -14.14
N GLU A 255 -3.88 7.11 -15.20
CA GLU A 255 -4.26 6.87 -16.60
C GLU A 255 -3.92 5.44 -17.03
N ASN A 256 -2.89 4.84 -16.43
CA ASN A 256 -2.58 3.41 -16.55
C ASN A 256 -3.58 2.56 -15.75
N GLU A 257 -4.20 3.08 -14.68
CA GLU A 257 -5.20 2.36 -13.86
C GLU A 257 -6.67 2.61 -14.30
N SER A 258 -7.02 3.83 -14.67
CA SER A 258 -8.28 4.16 -15.37
C SER A 258 -8.28 3.63 -16.80
N GLY A 259 -7.12 3.67 -17.47
CA GLY A 259 -6.81 2.93 -18.68
C GLY A 259 -6.52 1.45 -18.46
N LYS A 260 -6.59 0.91 -17.24
CA LYS A 260 -6.78 -0.55 -16.99
C LYS A 260 -8.26 -0.91 -16.98
N CYS A 261 -9.16 -0.04 -16.52
CA CYS A 261 -10.62 -0.22 -16.72
C CYS A 261 -11.08 0.10 -18.15
N ARG A 262 -10.26 0.80 -18.96
CA ARG A 262 -10.40 0.89 -20.41
C ARG A 262 -9.05 0.81 -21.13
N ARG A 263 -8.32 -0.29 -20.93
CA ARG A 263 -7.41 -0.74 -22.01
C ARG A 263 -8.40 -1.22 -23.05
N MET A 264 -8.56 -0.51 -24.17
CA MET A 264 -9.33 -1.09 -25.28
C MET A 264 -8.72 -2.48 -25.47
N LYS A 265 -9.50 -3.54 -25.19
CA LYS A 265 -9.01 -4.90 -25.21
C LYS A 265 -8.26 -5.06 -26.51
N LYS A 266 -6.95 -5.27 -26.43
CA LYS A 266 -6.16 -5.49 -27.63
C LYS A 266 -6.72 -6.76 -28.22
N SER A 267 -7.21 -6.69 -29.46
CA SER A 267 -7.55 -7.91 -30.17
C SER A 267 -6.29 -8.77 -30.25
N LYS A 268 -6.45 -10.10 -30.30
CA LYS A 268 -5.32 -11.05 -30.36
C LYS A 268 -4.28 -10.67 -31.44
N GLU A 269 -4.73 -10.04 -32.52
CA GLU A 269 -3.89 -9.60 -33.63
C GLU A 269 -2.99 -8.40 -33.29
N GLN A 270 -3.42 -7.54 -32.37
CA GLN A 270 -2.72 -6.32 -31.94
C GLN A 270 -1.73 -6.54 -30.80
N ILE A 271 -1.83 -7.66 -30.08
CA ILE A 271 -0.94 -7.99 -28.97
C ILE A 271 0.47 -8.25 -29.49
N LYS A 272 1.44 -7.42 -29.08
CA LYS A 272 2.86 -7.58 -29.44
C LYS A 272 3.53 -8.58 -28.50
N VAL A 273 3.88 -9.75 -29.02
CA VAL A 273 4.54 -10.82 -28.27
C VAL A 273 6.02 -10.91 -28.65
N LEU A 274 6.90 -10.95 -27.65
CA LEU A 274 8.29 -11.40 -27.85
C LEU A 274 8.45 -12.82 -27.34
N LEU A 275 8.70 -13.74 -28.27
CA LEU A 275 9.03 -15.13 -28.01
C LEU A 275 10.53 -15.25 -27.76
N ILE A 276 10.93 -15.54 -26.53
CA ILE A 276 12.34 -15.79 -26.18
C ILE A 276 12.51 -17.28 -25.97
N ALA A 277 13.37 -17.90 -26.78
CA ALA A 277 13.60 -19.34 -26.74
C ALA A 277 15.09 -19.67 -26.82
N ALA A 278 15.54 -20.63 -26.01
CA ALA A 278 16.92 -21.11 -26.05
C ALA A 278 17.15 -22.27 -27.04
N ASP A 279 16.10 -22.80 -27.67
CA ASP A 279 16.24 -23.86 -28.68
C ASP A 279 17.14 -23.40 -29.84
N GLU A 280 18.11 -24.21 -30.27
CA GLU A 280 19.00 -23.80 -31.36
C GLU A 280 18.30 -23.95 -32.72
N ASP A 281 17.56 -25.05 -32.88
CA ASP A 281 16.78 -25.32 -34.08
C ASP A 281 15.64 -24.30 -34.24
N LYS A 282 15.55 -23.73 -35.44
CA LYS A 282 14.50 -22.80 -35.82
C LYS A 282 13.14 -23.49 -35.91
N SER A 283 13.07 -24.77 -36.29
CA SER A 283 11.81 -25.51 -36.45
C SER A 283 10.96 -25.50 -35.17
N PHE A 284 11.60 -25.69 -34.03
CA PHE A 284 11.02 -25.63 -32.69
C PHE A 284 10.35 -24.27 -32.41
N ARG A 285 11.07 -23.17 -32.67
CA ARG A 285 10.50 -21.82 -32.51
C ARG A 285 9.34 -21.54 -33.45
N GLU A 286 9.43 -22.06 -34.67
CA GLU A 286 8.41 -21.87 -35.70
C GLU A 286 7.14 -22.65 -35.39
N ASP A 287 7.22 -23.81 -34.72
CA ASP A 287 6.05 -24.55 -34.25
C ASP A 287 5.25 -23.76 -33.21
N VAL A 288 5.91 -23.20 -32.19
CA VAL A 288 5.23 -22.37 -31.18
C VAL A 288 4.67 -21.09 -31.82
N ARG A 289 5.45 -20.43 -32.67
CA ARG A 289 5.02 -19.22 -33.40
C ARG A 289 3.84 -19.50 -34.33
N GLY A 290 3.88 -20.61 -35.06
CA GLY A 290 2.82 -21.05 -35.97
C GLY A 290 1.54 -21.38 -35.21
N THR A 291 1.66 -22.14 -34.12
CA THR A 291 0.54 -22.47 -33.23
C THR A 291 -0.12 -21.20 -32.69
N LEU A 292 0.65 -20.24 -32.16
CA LEU A 292 0.08 -18.97 -31.66
C LEU A 292 -0.65 -18.18 -32.76
N LYS A 293 -0.13 -18.19 -34.00
CA LYS A 293 -0.78 -17.56 -35.16
C LYS A 293 -2.10 -18.24 -35.53
N GLU A 294 -2.16 -19.58 -35.49
CA GLU A 294 -3.40 -20.35 -35.73
C GLU A 294 -4.52 -19.94 -34.76
N TYR A 295 -4.16 -19.50 -33.54
CA TYR A 295 -5.09 -19.02 -32.51
C TYR A 295 -5.21 -17.49 -32.43
N GLY A 296 -4.79 -16.76 -33.47
CA GLY A 296 -5.07 -15.34 -33.66
C GLY A 296 -3.98 -14.36 -33.18
N ILE A 297 -2.88 -14.85 -32.59
CA ILE A 297 -1.77 -13.98 -32.18
C ILE A 297 -0.87 -13.70 -33.39
N LYS A 298 -1.02 -12.54 -34.03
CA LYS A 298 -0.31 -12.23 -35.30
C LYS A 298 1.05 -11.57 -35.10
N SER A 299 1.17 -10.65 -34.13
CA SER A 299 2.37 -9.84 -33.91
C SER A 299 3.38 -10.54 -32.98
N ILE A 300 4.15 -11.49 -33.55
CA ILE A 300 5.14 -12.29 -32.79
C ILE A 300 6.55 -12.04 -33.31
N SER A 301 7.39 -11.42 -32.48
CA SER A 301 8.83 -11.38 -32.68
C SER A 301 9.51 -12.55 -31.98
N THR A 302 10.63 -13.04 -32.50
CA THR A 302 11.38 -14.15 -31.91
C THR A 302 12.80 -13.74 -31.55
N MET A 303 13.34 -14.27 -30.47
CA MET A 303 14.74 -14.12 -30.06
C MET A 303 15.33 -15.46 -29.63
N THR A 304 16.56 -15.71 -30.08
CA THR A 304 17.36 -16.86 -29.66
C THR A 304 18.15 -16.53 -28.39
N GLY A 305 17.71 -17.07 -27.26
CA GLY A 305 18.26 -16.83 -25.93
C GLY A 305 19.68 -17.36 -25.72
N THR A 306 20.15 -18.33 -26.52
CA THR A 306 21.55 -18.82 -26.50
C THR A 306 22.53 -17.81 -27.12
N LYS A 307 22.05 -16.92 -28.00
CA LYS A 307 22.90 -15.99 -28.76
C LYS A 307 22.98 -14.60 -28.13
N SER A 308 21.94 -14.14 -27.46
CA SER A 308 21.89 -12.79 -26.90
C SER A 308 20.89 -12.67 -25.76
N THR A 309 21.14 -11.75 -24.83
CA THR A 309 20.20 -11.38 -23.76
C THR A 309 19.56 -10.02 -24.10
N PRO A 310 18.21 -9.93 -24.19
CA PRO A 310 17.52 -8.69 -24.54
C PRO A 310 17.80 -7.60 -23.52
N LYS A 311 17.96 -6.34 -23.97
CA LYS A 311 17.96 -5.16 -23.10
C LYS A 311 16.54 -4.89 -22.60
N ILE A 312 16.41 -4.28 -21.43
CA ILE A 312 15.11 -3.88 -20.87
C ILE A 312 14.32 -2.99 -21.83
N THR A 313 14.99 -2.02 -22.48
CA THR A 313 14.38 -1.14 -23.49
C THR A 313 13.78 -1.88 -24.68
N LYS A 314 14.30 -3.07 -25.01
CA LYS A 314 13.70 -3.92 -26.04
C LYS A 314 12.49 -4.69 -25.51
N LEU A 315 12.53 -5.15 -24.26
CA LEU A 315 11.42 -5.86 -23.62
C LEU A 315 10.18 -4.96 -23.52
N CYS A 316 10.36 -3.70 -23.12
CA CYS A 316 9.27 -2.73 -22.96
C CYS A 316 8.53 -2.37 -24.27
N ASN A 317 9.02 -2.80 -25.44
CA ASN A 317 8.33 -2.62 -26.71
C ASN A 317 7.23 -3.67 -26.97
N TYR A 318 7.09 -4.65 -26.08
CA TYR A 318 6.17 -5.78 -26.21
C TYR A 318 5.15 -5.79 -25.07
N ASP A 319 3.93 -6.23 -25.37
CA ASP A 319 2.84 -6.35 -24.40
C ASP A 319 3.04 -7.55 -23.47
N VAL A 320 3.68 -8.60 -23.98
CA VAL A 320 3.98 -9.82 -23.23
C VAL A 320 5.26 -10.48 -23.73
N ILE A 321 6.03 -11.02 -22.79
CA ILE A 321 7.18 -11.88 -23.06
C ILE A 321 6.74 -13.33 -22.84
N PHE A 322 6.89 -14.15 -23.87
CA PHE A 322 6.61 -15.59 -23.81
C PHE A 322 7.93 -16.35 -23.83
N LEU A 323 8.26 -16.99 -22.71
CA LEU A 323 9.58 -17.58 -22.44
C LEU A 323 9.49 -19.11 -22.34
N TYR A 324 10.31 -19.81 -23.13
CA TYR A 324 10.55 -21.25 -22.99
C TYR A 324 12.02 -21.58 -23.34
N SER A 325 12.48 -22.78 -23.00
CA SER A 325 13.84 -23.21 -23.29
C SER A 325 13.90 -24.73 -23.31
N ASN A 326 14.87 -25.26 -24.06
CA ASN A 326 15.34 -26.63 -23.96
C ASN A 326 16.88 -26.68 -23.95
N ASN A 327 17.51 -25.54 -23.64
CA ASN A 327 18.95 -25.31 -23.71
C ASN A 327 19.33 -24.09 -22.85
N TYR A 328 20.62 -23.79 -22.71
CA TYR A 328 21.15 -22.68 -21.91
C TYR A 328 20.82 -21.30 -22.48
N PHE A 329 20.34 -20.39 -21.62
CA PHE A 329 20.40 -18.96 -21.95
C PHE A 329 21.85 -18.48 -21.91
N ARG A 330 22.20 -17.51 -22.77
CA ARG A 330 23.55 -16.93 -22.84
C ARG A 330 24.00 -16.37 -21.49
N ASP A 331 23.10 -15.64 -20.83
CA ASP A 331 23.30 -15.10 -19.49
C ASP A 331 22.00 -15.24 -18.69
N PRO A 332 21.84 -16.36 -17.96
CA PRO A 332 20.60 -16.65 -17.25
C PRO A 332 20.34 -15.73 -16.06
N VAL A 333 21.39 -15.16 -15.45
CA VAL A 333 21.26 -14.22 -14.32
C VAL A 333 20.80 -12.87 -14.83
N LEU A 334 21.47 -12.35 -15.86
CA LEU A 334 21.11 -11.06 -16.45
C LEU A 334 19.72 -11.11 -17.08
N LEU A 335 19.36 -12.22 -17.73
CA LEU A 335 18.01 -12.39 -18.29
C LEU A 335 16.95 -12.33 -17.19
N GLY A 336 17.11 -13.09 -16.10
CA GLY A 336 16.14 -13.06 -15.02
C GLY A 336 16.09 -11.73 -14.27
N ASN A 337 17.21 -11.03 -14.10
CA ASN A 337 17.21 -9.67 -13.55
C ASN A 337 16.42 -8.71 -14.43
N ARG A 338 16.59 -8.77 -15.76
CA ARG A 338 15.86 -7.90 -16.70
C ARG A 338 14.39 -8.25 -16.80
N LEU A 339 14.04 -9.54 -16.71
CA LEU A 339 12.64 -9.97 -16.68
C LEU A 339 11.94 -9.54 -15.39
N ALA A 340 12.62 -9.59 -14.24
CA ALA A 340 12.09 -9.03 -12.99
C ALA A 340 11.83 -7.53 -13.14
N ASN A 341 12.81 -6.74 -13.60
CA ASN A 341 12.62 -5.31 -13.84
C ASN A 341 11.48 -5.03 -14.84
N PHE A 342 11.33 -5.85 -15.88
CA PHE A 342 10.24 -5.72 -16.84
C PHE A 342 8.86 -5.94 -16.20
N VAL A 343 8.75 -6.95 -15.33
CA VAL A 343 7.51 -7.20 -14.57
C VAL A 343 7.22 -6.07 -13.59
N GLU A 344 8.23 -5.56 -12.89
CA GLU A 344 8.10 -4.40 -11.99
C GLU A 344 7.61 -3.14 -12.72
N GLN A 345 7.94 -3.00 -14.00
CA GLN A 345 7.48 -1.90 -14.88
C GLN A 345 6.13 -2.18 -15.55
N GLY A 346 5.33 -3.12 -15.04
CA GLY A 346 4.01 -3.46 -15.57
C GLY A 346 4.02 -4.42 -16.77
N GLY A 347 5.18 -4.98 -17.12
CA GLY A 347 5.33 -5.90 -18.25
C GLY A 347 4.86 -7.32 -17.96
N ASN A 348 4.13 -7.93 -18.89
CA ASN A 348 3.54 -9.26 -18.67
C ASN A 348 4.46 -10.41 -19.09
N LEU A 349 4.52 -11.45 -18.27
CA LEU A 349 5.44 -12.58 -18.46
C LEU A 349 4.70 -13.92 -18.41
N ILE A 350 4.88 -14.73 -19.45
CA ILE A 350 4.46 -16.13 -19.49
C ILE A 350 5.71 -17.00 -19.58
N VAL A 351 5.85 -17.94 -18.66
CA VAL A 351 7.00 -18.86 -18.62
C VAL A 351 6.51 -20.29 -18.76
N CYS A 352 7.13 -21.07 -19.65
CA CYS A 352 6.86 -22.50 -19.75
C CYS A 352 7.75 -23.30 -18.77
N ALA A 353 7.50 -24.61 -18.62
CA ALA A 353 8.11 -25.44 -17.57
C ALA A 353 9.65 -25.33 -17.49
N TYR A 354 10.35 -25.42 -18.61
CA TYR A 354 11.80 -25.61 -18.61
C TYR A 354 12.66 -24.41 -18.16
N PRO A 355 12.46 -23.17 -18.65
CA PRO A 355 13.26 -22.02 -18.21
C PRO A 355 13.25 -21.80 -16.71
N ALA A 356 12.13 -22.11 -16.06
CA ALA A 356 11.86 -21.79 -14.68
C ALA A 356 12.29 -22.89 -13.69
N LEU A 357 12.48 -24.14 -14.14
CA LEU A 357 12.35 -25.29 -13.24
C LEU A 357 13.30 -26.49 -13.51
N LEU A 358 14.35 -26.35 -14.33
CA LEU A 358 15.46 -27.33 -14.34
C LEU A 358 16.46 -27.05 -13.17
N ASN A 359 17.43 -27.94 -12.98
CA ASN A 359 18.28 -28.05 -11.78
C ASN A 359 19.12 -26.77 -11.44
N LYS A 360 19.23 -26.39 -10.14
CA LYS A 360 20.04 -25.24 -9.66
C LYS A 360 21.49 -25.23 -10.18
N ASN A 361 22.01 -26.41 -10.51
CA ASN A 361 23.41 -26.62 -10.89
C ASN A 361 23.66 -26.72 -12.41
N THR A 362 22.65 -26.61 -13.29
CA THR A 362 22.88 -26.56 -14.75
C THR A 362 22.79 -25.13 -15.26
N ARG A 363 23.61 -24.79 -16.27
CA ARG A 363 23.57 -23.47 -16.97
C ARG A 363 22.28 -23.24 -17.75
N GLU A 364 21.42 -24.26 -17.82
CA GLU A 364 20.17 -24.34 -18.59
C GLU A 364 19.04 -23.48 -18.01
N ASN A 365 19.16 -23.03 -16.75
CA ASN A 365 18.08 -22.41 -16.00
C ASN A 365 18.17 -20.91 -15.94
N LEU A 366 17.01 -20.27 -15.94
CA LEU A 366 16.85 -18.88 -15.55
C LEU A 366 17.29 -18.70 -14.09
N LYS A 367 17.99 -17.60 -13.80
CA LYS A 367 18.54 -17.27 -12.48
C LYS A 367 18.28 -15.79 -12.17
N GLY A 368 18.89 -15.26 -11.12
CA GLY A 368 18.74 -13.86 -10.74
C GLY A 368 17.39 -13.56 -10.08
N ARG A 369 17.03 -12.27 -10.05
CA ARG A 369 15.92 -11.73 -9.26
C ARG A 369 14.59 -12.43 -9.52
N LEU A 370 14.30 -12.78 -10.78
CA LEU A 370 13.05 -13.48 -11.12
C LEU A 370 12.85 -14.78 -10.32
N ILE A 371 13.95 -15.48 -9.99
CA ILE A 371 13.90 -16.69 -9.16
C ILE A 371 14.13 -16.34 -7.69
N SER A 372 15.18 -15.58 -7.36
CA SER A 372 15.58 -15.34 -5.97
C SER A 372 14.59 -14.50 -5.18
N GLU A 373 13.80 -13.65 -5.84
CA GLU A 373 12.76 -12.81 -5.24
C GLU A 373 11.35 -13.37 -5.48
N GLY A 374 11.24 -14.59 -6.01
CA GLY A 374 9.98 -15.33 -6.03
C GLY A 374 8.91 -14.80 -6.99
N PHE A 375 9.28 -14.26 -8.16
CA PHE A 375 8.31 -13.79 -9.17
C PHE A 375 7.52 -14.93 -9.83
N LEU A 376 8.03 -16.16 -9.78
CA LEU A 376 7.37 -17.31 -10.40
C LEU A 376 6.37 -17.98 -9.44
N PRO A 377 5.17 -18.35 -9.91
CA PRO A 377 4.12 -18.92 -9.09
C PRO A 377 4.34 -20.39 -8.69
N ILE A 378 5.30 -21.06 -9.32
CA ILE A 378 5.67 -22.43 -9.00
C ILE A 378 7.18 -22.56 -8.84
N GLN A 379 7.59 -23.41 -7.91
CA GLN A 379 8.97 -23.80 -7.69
C GLN A 379 9.12 -25.31 -7.81
N LYS A 380 10.30 -25.74 -8.27
CA LYS A 380 10.62 -27.16 -8.46
C LYS A 380 10.74 -27.90 -7.12
N ASN A 381 10.16 -29.10 -7.04
CA ASN A 381 10.32 -30.01 -5.90
C ASN A 381 11.20 -31.23 -6.24
N LYS A 382 10.83 -32.07 -7.23
CA LYS A 382 11.50 -33.37 -7.50
C LYS A 382 11.43 -33.78 -8.99
N SER A 383 12.53 -33.64 -9.72
CA SER A 383 12.78 -34.15 -11.10
C SER A 383 11.79 -33.75 -12.22
N ILE A 384 12.21 -33.92 -13.49
CA ILE A 384 11.30 -33.85 -14.65
C ILE A 384 10.43 -35.11 -14.59
N LEU A 385 9.11 -34.95 -14.71
CA LEU A 385 8.19 -36.07 -14.83
C LEU A 385 7.96 -36.36 -16.31
N SER A 386 7.98 -37.62 -16.70
CA SER A 386 7.77 -38.08 -18.09
C SER A 386 6.60 -39.05 -18.20
N LYS A 387 5.71 -39.07 -17.20
CA LYS A 387 4.47 -39.85 -17.26
C LYS A 387 3.47 -39.09 -18.11
N GLN A 388 2.76 -39.79 -19.00
CA GLN A 388 1.71 -39.17 -19.79
C GLN A 388 0.63 -38.56 -18.88
N VAL A 389 0.42 -37.25 -19.01
CA VAL A 389 -0.59 -36.51 -18.26
C VAL A 389 -1.52 -35.74 -19.20
N LYS A 390 -2.75 -35.53 -18.74
CA LYS A 390 -3.78 -34.74 -19.43
C LYS A 390 -4.28 -33.62 -18.52
N LEU A 391 -5.02 -32.66 -19.07
CA LEU A 391 -5.78 -31.70 -18.26
C LEU A 391 -6.64 -32.47 -17.25
N GLY A 392 -6.40 -32.20 -15.97
CA GLY A 392 -7.13 -32.79 -14.86
C GLY A 392 -8.09 -31.79 -14.23
N ARG A 393 -7.95 -31.56 -12.92
CA ARG A 393 -8.87 -30.70 -12.17
C ARG A 393 -8.70 -29.23 -12.54
N ILE A 394 -9.79 -28.58 -12.95
CA ILE A 394 -9.88 -27.12 -13.07
C ILE A 394 -10.14 -26.53 -11.69
N VAL A 395 -9.23 -25.68 -11.22
CA VAL A 395 -9.30 -25.03 -9.91
C VAL A 395 -10.07 -23.72 -10.01
N SER A 396 -9.76 -22.89 -11.00
CA SER A 396 -10.46 -21.62 -11.27
C SER A 396 -11.35 -21.76 -12.51
N ARG A 397 -12.64 -22.09 -12.30
CA ARG A 397 -13.59 -22.37 -13.38
C ARG A 397 -13.97 -21.13 -14.21
N SER A 398 -13.80 -19.94 -13.66
CA SER A 398 -14.04 -18.67 -14.33
C SER A 398 -12.79 -18.11 -15.01
N SER A 399 -11.63 -18.77 -14.92
CA SER A 399 -10.39 -18.25 -15.50
C SER A 399 -10.47 -18.13 -17.02
N PRO A 400 -10.23 -16.94 -17.60
CA PRO A 400 -10.20 -16.73 -19.05
C PRO A 400 -9.18 -17.61 -19.78
N ILE A 401 -8.12 -18.05 -19.09
CA ILE A 401 -7.08 -18.94 -19.63
C ILE A 401 -7.70 -20.24 -20.17
N LEU A 402 -8.71 -20.78 -19.49
CA LEU A 402 -9.36 -22.04 -19.86
C LEU A 402 -10.65 -21.84 -20.66
N GLN A 403 -10.96 -20.62 -21.08
CA GLN A 403 -12.17 -20.34 -21.85
C GLN A 403 -12.18 -21.14 -23.16
N GLY A 404 -13.19 -22.00 -23.32
CA GLY A 404 -13.36 -22.85 -24.50
C GLY A 404 -12.32 -23.97 -24.66
N VAL A 405 -11.51 -24.24 -23.63
CA VAL A 405 -10.59 -25.39 -23.56
C VAL A 405 -11.39 -26.64 -23.17
N LYS A 406 -11.37 -27.66 -24.03
CA LYS A 406 -12.08 -28.94 -23.81
C LYS A 406 -11.13 -30.04 -23.35
N SER A 407 -9.91 -30.06 -23.89
CA SER A 407 -8.93 -31.10 -23.59
C SER A 407 -7.50 -30.64 -23.81
N PHE A 408 -6.56 -31.19 -23.06
CA PHE A 408 -5.14 -31.07 -23.32
C PHE A 408 -4.47 -32.39 -23.00
N ASP A 409 -3.72 -32.95 -23.96
CA ASP A 409 -2.94 -34.17 -23.80
C ASP A 409 -1.46 -33.84 -24.00
N CYS A 410 -0.66 -33.99 -22.94
CA CYS A 410 0.74 -33.57 -22.95
C CYS A 410 1.66 -34.57 -23.69
N GLY A 411 1.10 -35.65 -24.27
CA GLY A 411 1.82 -36.63 -25.09
C GLY A 411 2.65 -37.62 -24.30
N GLU A 412 3.30 -38.57 -24.97
CA GLU A 412 4.08 -39.63 -24.30
C GLU A 412 5.31 -39.10 -23.55
N LYS A 413 5.97 -38.06 -24.06
CA LYS A 413 7.12 -37.45 -23.37
C LYS A 413 6.69 -36.59 -22.18
N SER A 414 5.48 -36.00 -22.25
CA SER A 414 4.82 -35.23 -21.18
C SER A 414 5.77 -34.41 -20.31
N TYR A 415 6.57 -33.54 -20.92
CA TYR A 415 7.55 -32.76 -20.19
C TYR A 415 6.89 -31.69 -19.32
N HIS A 416 6.65 -32.06 -18.06
CA HIS A 416 6.15 -31.21 -16.99
C HIS A 416 6.95 -31.51 -15.71
N ILE A 417 6.90 -30.59 -14.76
CA ILE A 417 7.77 -30.65 -13.59
C ILE A 417 6.93 -30.79 -12.33
N ALA A 418 7.36 -31.68 -11.43
CA ALA A 418 6.77 -31.75 -10.10
C ALA A 418 7.06 -30.45 -9.36
N THR A 419 6.02 -29.67 -9.10
CA THR A 419 6.13 -28.34 -8.52
C THR A 419 5.29 -28.18 -7.28
N THR A 420 5.67 -27.20 -6.47
CA THR A 420 4.83 -26.63 -5.40
C THR A 420 4.54 -25.18 -5.76
N LEU A 421 3.36 -24.68 -5.38
CA LEU A 421 3.08 -23.25 -5.47
C LEU A 421 4.04 -22.47 -4.57
N THR A 422 4.46 -21.28 -5.01
CA THR A 422 5.17 -20.32 -4.16
C THR A 422 4.15 -19.42 -3.45
N ASP A 423 4.56 -18.71 -2.41
CA ASP A 423 3.69 -17.78 -1.67
C ASP A 423 3.02 -16.77 -2.61
N ASN A 424 1.79 -16.33 -2.29
CA ASN A 424 1.02 -15.42 -3.14
C ASN A 424 0.82 -15.94 -4.58
N SER A 425 0.52 -17.24 -4.73
CA SER A 425 0.26 -17.85 -6.03
C SER A 425 -0.98 -18.72 -6.02
N SER A 426 -1.67 -18.77 -7.15
CA SER A 426 -2.91 -19.53 -7.33
C SER A 426 -2.75 -20.53 -8.47
N ALA A 427 -3.18 -21.77 -8.25
CA ALA A 427 -3.32 -22.74 -9.34
C ALA A 427 -4.62 -22.48 -10.11
N VAL A 428 -4.55 -22.46 -11.43
CA VAL A 428 -5.71 -22.37 -12.33
C VAL A 428 -6.18 -23.76 -12.73
N ALA A 429 -5.22 -24.65 -13.03
CA ALA A 429 -5.49 -26.03 -13.44
C ALA A 429 -4.42 -26.99 -12.90
N LEU A 430 -4.82 -28.24 -12.68
CA LEU A 430 -3.94 -29.36 -12.35
C LEU A 430 -3.97 -30.40 -13.47
N TYR A 431 -2.89 -31.16 -13.58
CA TYR A 431 -2.84 -32.39 -14.38
C TYR A 431 -3.63 -33.52 -13.73
N THR A 432 -3.88 -34.60 -14.49
CA THR A 432 -4.52 -35.83 -14.01
C THR A 432 -3.79 -36.51 -12.86
N ASP A 433 -2.49 -36.26 -12.69
CA ASP A 433 -1.68 -36.78 -11.59
C ASP A 433 -1.64 -35.84 -10.37
N GLY A 434 -2.36 -34.72 -10.42
CA GLY A 434 -2.44 -33.71 -9.36
C GLY A 434 -1.36 -32.65 -9.38
N THR A 435 -0.36 -32.74 -10.27
CA THR A 435 0.67 -31.69 -10.38
C THR A 435 0.10 -30.41 -10.99
N THR A 436 0.65 -29.25 -10.61
CA THR A 436 0.17 -27.96 -11.10
C THR A 436 0.43 -27.80 -12.59
N PHE A 437 -0.62 -27.59 -13.38
CA PHE A 437 -0.52 -27.38 -14.82
C PHE A 437 -0.38 -25.89 -15.15
N ILE A 438 -1.26 -25.05 -14.61
CA ILE A 438 -1.26 -23.60 -14.84
C ILE A 438 -1.31 -22.92 -13.48
N ALA A 439 -0.44 -21.93 -13.28
CA ALA A 439 -0.43 -21.12 -12.07
C ALA A 439 -0.16 -19.65 -12.38
N GLU A 440 -0.74 -18.78 -11.56
CA GLU A 440 -0.58 -17.33 -11.63
C GLU A 440 0.03 -16.79 -10.34
N LYS A 441 0.83 -15.73 -10.47
CA LYS A 441 1.44 -15.01 -9.34
C LYS A 441 0.60 -13.78 -8.99
N CYS A 442 0.25 -13.62 -7.72
CA CYS A 442 -0.29 -12.40 -7.18
C CYS A 442 0.87 -11.49 -6.76
N LEU A 443 1.12 -10.45 -7.56
CA LEU A 443 2.18 -9.46 -7.32
C LEU A 443 1.56 -8.16 -6.80
N LYS A 444 2.42 -7.23 -6.35
CA LYS A 444 2.02 -5.90 -5.90
C LYS A 444 1.27 -5.15 -7.02
N ALA A 445 0.38 -4.23 -6.62
CA ALA A 445 -0.25 -3.31 -7.56
C ALA A 445 0.82 -2.58 -8.40
N GLY A 446 0.52 -2.34 -9.68
CA GLY A 446 1.46 -1.77 -10.65
C GLY A 446 2.35 -2.78 -11.38
N PHE A 447 2.59 -3.98 -10.81
CA PHE A 447 3.42 -5.00 -11.47
C PHE A 447 2.63 -5.72 -12.56
N GLY A 448 3.34 -6.17 -13.60
CA GLY A 448 2.76 -6.96 -14.69
C GLY A 448 2.42 -8.39 -14.24
N LYS A 449 1.53 -9.05 -14.97
CA LYS A 449 1.08 -10.40 -14.62
C LYS A 449 2.15 -11.44 -14.95
N VAL A 450 2.31 -12.43 -14.07
CA VAL A 450 3.22 -13.57 -14.28
C VAL A 450 2.46 -14.89 -14.20
N ILE A 451 2.53 -15.67 -15.27
CA ILE A 451 1.90 -16.99 -15.37
C ILE A 451 2.93 -18.03 -15.74
N VAL A 452 2.80 -19.22 -15.16
CA VAL A 452 3.55 -20.39 -15.59
C VAL A 452 2.62 -21.42 -16.22
N LEU A 453 2.99 -21.84 -17.43
CA LEU A 453 2.41 -22.98 -18.13
C LEU A 453 3.36 -24.16 -17.98
N ASN A 454 3.04 -25.10 -17.10
CA ASN A 454 3.92 -26.21 -16.75
C ASN A 454 3.90 -27.34 -17.81
N PHE A 455 4.21 -27.00 -19.06
CA PHE A 455 4.45 -27.96 -20.14
C PHE A 455 5.51 -27.44 -21.12
N PHE A 456 6.01 -28.32 -21.98
CA PHE A 456 6.87 -27.94 -23.09
C PHE A 456 6.04 -27.48 -24.29
N PRO A 457 6.21 -26.25 -24.81
CA PRO A 457 5.24 -25.66 -25.74
C PRO A 457 5.27 -26.27 -27.15
N HIS A 458 6.28 -27.08 -27.49
CA HIS A 458 6.38 -27.73 -28.79
C HIS A 458 5.34 -28.83 -28.96
N SER A 459 4.63 -28.82 -30.08
CA SER A 459 3.51 -29.71 -30.37
C SER A 459 3.94 -31.02 -31.02
N SER A 460 2.97 -31.92 -31.18
CA SER A 460 3.15 -33.18 -31.90
C SER A 460 3.50 -33.02 -33.39
N SER A 461 3.52 -31.80 -33.93
CA SER A 461 4.05 -31.51 -35.27
C SER A 461 5.58 -31.56 -35.35
N ILE A 462 6.28 -31.37 -34.23
CA ILE A 462 7.75 -31.50 -34.18
C ILE A 462 8.15 -32.95 -33.84
N ASP A 463 7.51 -33.51 -32.82
CA ASP A 463 7.71 -34.90 -32.40
C ASP A 463 6.37 -35.46 -31.95
N SER A 464 5.92 -36.56 -32.57
CA SER A 464 4.66 -37.23 -32.24
C SER A 464 4.42 -37.52 -30.75
N LYS A 465 5.49 -37.56 -29.95
CA LYS A 465 5.47 -37.78 -28.49
C LYS A 465 5.22 -36.52 -27.65
N PHE A 466 5.27 -35.33 -28.24
CA PHE A 466 4.91 -34.08 -27.56
C PHE A 466 3.39 -33.91 -27.43
N TRP A 467 2.95 -32.78 -26.87
CA TRP A 467 1.53 -32.51 -26.65
C TRP A 467 0.75 -32.58 -27.97
N LYS A 468 -0.42 -33.20 -27.93
CA LYS A 468 -1.16 -33.55 -29.15
C LYS A 468 -1.78 -32.31 -29.78
N LYS A 469 -1.35 -31.93 -30.99
CA LYS A 469 -1.79 -30.70 -31.68
C LYS A 469 -3.31 -30.62 -31.91
N ASN A 470 -4.00 -31.76 -31.98
CA ASN A 470 -5.47 -31.83 -32.07
C ASN A 470 -6.19 -31.59 -30.73
N THR A 471 -5.46 -31.26 -29.66
CA THR A 471 -6.01 -30.81 -28.37
C THR A 471 -5.77 -29.30 -28.19
N ASP A 472 -6.30 -28.70 -27.12
CA ASP A 472 -6.40 -27.24 -26.95
C ASP A 472 -5.12 -26.55 -26.43
N GLY A 473 -3.93 -27.15 -26.60
CA GLY A 473 -2.67 -26.57 -26.12
C GLY A 473 -2.39 -25.18 -26.71
N GLY A 474 -2.64 -24.99 -28.00
CA GLY A 474 -2.51 -23.68 -28.66
C GLY A 474 -3.51 -22.64 -28.14
N LYS A 475 -4.74 -23.07 -27.85
CA LYS A 475 -5.78 -22.22 -27.24
C LYS A 475 -5.38 -21.77 -25.84
N ILE A 476 -4.84 -22.67 -25.02
CA ILE A 476 -4.33 -22.35 -23.67
C ILE A 476 -3.24 -21.28 -23.76
N MET A 477 -2.26 -21.43 -24.67
CA MET A 477 -1.21 -20.42 -24.85
C MET A 477 -1.76 -19.07 -25.30
N ALA A 478 -2.67 -19.04 -26.28
CA ALA A 478 -3.26 -17.81 -26.79
C ALA A 478 -4.17 -17.11 -25.77
N ASN A 479 -4.98 -17.86 -25.03
CA ASN A 479 -5.82 -17.32 -23.96
C ASN A 479 -4.98 -16.80 -22.80
N SER A 480 -3.85 -17.44 -22.48
CA SER A 480 -2.91 -16.95 -21.47
C SER A 480 -2.33 -15.59 -21.86
N ILE A 481 -1.95 -15.43 -23.14
CA ILE A 481 -1.45 -14.15 -23.69
C ILE A 481 -2.53 -13.07 -23.61
N GLU A 482 -3.77 -13.39 -23.98
CA GLU A 482 -4.88 -12.44 -23.91
C GLU A 482 -5.20 -12.03 -22.47
N TYR A 483 -5.26 -13.00 -21.56
CA TYR A 483 -5.55 -12.79 -20.15
C TYR A 483 -4.51 -11.89 -19.46
N VAL A 484 -3.22 -12.08 -19.73
CA VAL A 484 -2.20 -11.21 -19.10
C VAL A 484 -2.19 -9.79 -19.65
N VAL A 485 -2.73 -9.55 -20.84
CA VAL A 485 -2.70 -8.23 -21.49
C VAL A 485 -3.98 -7.42 -21.25
N ASN A 486 -5.13 -8.08 -21.15
CA ASN A 486 -6.46 -7.44 -21.21
C ASN A 486 -7.29 -7.51 -19.93
N ASP A 487 -6.91 -8.36 -18.98
CA ASP A 487 -7.49 -8.42 -17.63
C ASP A 487 -6.41 -8.05 -16.62
#